data_AF-A0A6G0VK02-F1
#
_entry.id   AF-A0A6G0VK02-F1
#
_cell.length_a   1.000
_cell.length_b   1.000
_cell.length_c   1.000
_cell.angle_alpha   90.00
_cell.angle_beta   90.00
_cell.angle_gamma   90.00
#
_symmetry.space_group_name_H-M   'P 1'
#
loop_
_entity.id
_entity.type
_entity.pdbx_description
1 polymer ?
#
loop_
_entity_poly.entity_id
_entity_poly.type
_entity_poly.pdbx_seq_one_letter_code
_entity_poly.pdbx_strand_id
1 'polypeptide(L)'
;IVVATNAVWNDISIFLNGAISKNALHVFVYNGRHGIKKALNLITNEDANTCMALSDPMVLSNESGNSTDSSYDSECSLPKKKFVFTFTPSEWLQMQPEQVLFKCNDPARPMRSSRSYYVLPKGCWTSLLAEHFWEHTNLPCCLSFRNGKVYNGGNIYVVVIGRCSICNSHFKGIVENKPSVNSRVLMKCTYIGNFNERHETTKKRRLIGPAMDKALTAIINNNISCETFREIEANRLMKL
;
A
#
# COMPACT_ATOMS: atom_id res chain seq x y z
N ILE A 1 -21.95 20.76 14.43
CA ILE A 1 -21.82 19.33 14.83
C ILE A 1 -20.76 19.24 15.92
N VAL A 2 -21.05 18.58 17.05
CA VAL A 2 -20.12 18.49 18.20
C VAL A 2 -18.94 17.56 17.91
N VAL A 3 -17.79 17.83 18.51
CA VAL A 3 -16.52 17.11 18.31
C VAL A 3 -16.66 15.62 18.67
N ALA A 4 -15.88 14.75 18.01
CA ALA A 4 -15.91 13.28 18.18
C ALA A 4 -15.75 12.79 19.63
N THR A 5 -15.12 13.59 20.50
CA THR A 5 -14.89 13.26 21.92
C THR A 5 -16.08 13.55 22.82
N ASN A 6 -17.15 14.17 22.29
CA ASN A 6 -18.32 14.53 23.08
C ASN A 6 -19.09 13.28 23.54
N ALA A 7 -19.55 13.29 24.80
CA ALA A 7 -20.27 12.19 25.44
C ALA A 7 -21.53 11.76 24.68
N VAL A 8 -22.18 12.68 23.95
CA VAL A 8 -23.38 12.42 23.14
C VAL A 8 -23.18 11.25 22.16
N TRP A 9 -22.00 11.09 21.57
CA TRP A 9 -21.73 9.97 20.64
C TRP A 9 -21.65 8.62 21.35
N ASN A 10 -21.22 8.63 22.61
CA ASN A 10 -21.18 7.43 23.44
C ASN A 10 -22.60 7.01 23.85
N ASP A 11 -23.45 7.97 24.20
CA ASP A 11 -24.84 7.72 24.58
C ASP A 11 -25.65 7.14 23.41
N ILE A 12 -25.45 7.68 22.20
CA ILE A 12 -26.08 7.13 20.97
C ILE A 12 -25.55 5.72 20.66
N SER A 13 -24.25 5.47 20.86
CA SER A 13 -23.66 4.14 20.66
C SER A 13 -24.24 3.11 21.62
N ILE A 14 -24.45 3.48 22.89
CA ILE A 14 -25.09 2.64 23.91
C ILE A 14 -26.55 2.39 23.55
N PHE A 15 -27.29 3.41 23.12
CA PHE A 15 -28.68 3.27 22.67
C PHE A 15 -28.82 2.30 21.49
N LEU A 16 -27.81 2.24 20.61
CA LEU A 16 -27.75 1.30 19.49
C LEU A 16 -27.12 -0.06 19.86
N ASN A 17 -27.06 -0.41 21.15
CA ASN A 17 -26.47 -1.65 21.66
C ASN A 17 -25.01 -1.88 21.21
N GLY A 18 -24.26 -0.81 20.95
CA GLY A 18 -22.87 -0.89 20.49
C GLY A 18 -22.71 -1.38 19.05
N ALA A 19 -23.80 -1.50 18.26
CA ALA A 19 -23.73 -1.92 16.86
C ALA A 19 -22.88 -0.97 16.00
N ILE A 20 -22.79 0.31 16.41
CA ILE A 20 -21.96 1.33 15.76
C ILE A 20 -21.12 2.03 16.84
N SER A 21 -19.81 2.10 16.63
CA SER A 21 -18.91 2.79 17.56
C SER A 21 -19.14 4.31 17.56
N LYS A 22 -18.90 4.96 18.70
CA LYS A 22 -19.04 6.42 18.85
C LYS A 22 -18.25 7.23 17.80
N ASN A 23 -17.06 6.75 17.43
CA ASN A 23 -16.22 7.41 16.41
C ASN A 23 -16.83 7.27 15.01
N ALA A 24 -17.39 6.10 14.68
CA ALA A 24 -18.07 5.88 13.42
C ALA A 24 -19.35 6.72 13.30
N LEU A 25 -20.13 6.85 14.40
CA LEU A 25 -21.31 7.73 14.45
C LEU A 25 -20.95 9.19 14.16
N HIS A 26 -19.89 9.72 14.79
CA HIS A 26 -19.42 11.07 14.50
C HIS A 26 -19.03 11.23 13.03
N VAL A 27 -18.29 10.27 12.45
CA VAL A 27 -17.88 10.32 11.03
C VAL A 27 -19.08 10.27 10.09
N PHE A 28 -20.08 9.46 10.38
CA PHE A 28 -21.28 9.34 9.55
C PHE A 28 -22.11 10.63 9.57
N VAL A 29 -22.30 11.22 10.74
CA VAL A 29 -23.03 12.49 10.87
C VAL A 29 -22.22 13.64 10.29
N TYR A 30 -20.91 13.71 10.54
CA TYR A 30 -20.05 14.81 10.05
C TYR A 30 -19.91 14.80 8.53
N ASN A 31 -19.74 13.63 7.91
CA ASN A 31 -19.63 13.50 6.45
C ASN A 31 -20.98 13.33 5.75
N GLY A 32 -22.09 13.34 6.49
CA GLY A 32 -23.43 13.19 5.92
C GLY A 32 -23.65 11.85 5.18
N ARG A 33 -22.96 10.79 5.60
CA ARG A 33 -23.15 9.45 5.00
C ARG A 33 -24.57 8.98 5.26
N HIS A 34 -25.14 8.28 4.28
CA HIS A 34 -26.51 7.75 4.33
C HIS A 34 -27.59 8.83 4.56
N GLY A 35 -27.30 10.11 4.27
CA GLY A 35 -28.28 11.19 4.40
C GLY A 35 -28.66 11.54 5.83
N ILE A 36 -27.88 11.11 6.84
CA ILE A 36 -28.21 11.29 8.27
C ILE A 36 -28.35 12.78 8.63
N LYS A 37 -27.52 13.66 8.05
CA LYS A 37 -27.65 15.12 8.25
C LYS A 37 -29.01 15.65 7.77
N LYS A 38 -29.52 15.13 6.64
CA LYS A 38 -30.83 15.53 6.09
C LYS A 38 -31.96 15.00 6.97
N ALA A 39 -31.86 13.75 7.44
CA ALA A 39 -32.85 13.15 8.32
C ALA A 39 -32.94 13.85 9.70
N LEU A 40 -31.83 14.40 10.20
CA LEU A 40 -31.78 15.13 11.47
C LEU A 40 -32.01 16.64 11.32
N ASN A 41 -32.35 17.14 10.12
CA ASN A 41 -32.53 18.57 9.82
C ASN A 41 -31.32 19.45 10.22
N LEU A 42 -30.11 18.89 10.24
CA LEU A 42 -28.88 19.60 10.64
C LEU A 42 -28.25 20.39 9.49
N ILE A 43 -29.06 20.84 8.53
CA ILE A 43 -28.61 21.56 7.33
C ILE A 43 -28.24 22.99 7.75
N THR A 44 -26.94 23.32 7.70
CA THR A 44 -26.45 24.70 7.72
C THR A 44 -26.35 25.18 6.27
N ASN A 45 -26.84 26.40 5.99
CA ASN A 45 -26.96 27.01 4.65
C ASN A 45 -25.61 27.29 3.92
N GLU A 46 -24.53 26.59 4.23
CA GLU A 46 -23.22 26.71 3.56
C GLU A 46 -22.91 25.57 2.58
N ASP A 47 -23.70 24.49 2.55
CA ASP A 47 -23.40 23.30 1.74
C ASP A 47 -24.00 23.32 0.31
N ALA A 48 -24.49 24.46 -0.17
CA ALA A 48 -25.18 24.54 -1.48
C ALA A 48 -24.25 24.58 -2.71
N ASN A 49 -22.92 24.64 -2.55
CA ASN A 49 -21.99 24.90 -3.67
C ASN A 49 -20.94 23.80 -3.95
N THR A 50 -21.24 22.52 -3.73
CA THR A 50 -20.41 21.46 -4.34
C THR A 50 -21.24 20.23 -4.70
N CYS A 51 -22.03 20.38 -5.75
CA CYS A 51 -22.59 19.25 -6.51
C CYS A 51 -21.95 19.30 -7.91
N MET A 52 -20.99 18.41 -8.15
CA MET A 52 -20.50 17.87 -9.44
C MET A 52 -18.97 17.75 -9.47
N ALA A 53 -18.47 16.63 -8.95
CA ALA A 53 -17.25 15.98 -9.43
C ALA A 53 -17.24 14.52 -8.92
N LEU A 54 -17.71 13.61 -9.78
CA LEU A 54 -17.43 12.18 -9.65
C LEU A 54 -15.95 11.96 -9.98
N SER A 55 -15.15 11.74 -8.95
CA SER A 55 -13.88 11.02 -9.05
C SER A 55 -13.41 10.71 -7.64
N ASP A 56 -13.53 9.45 -7.23
CA ASP A 56 -13.06 8.92 -5.94
C ASP A 56 -11.56 9.19 -5.74
N PRO A 57 -11.15 9.92 -4.69
CA PRO A 57 -9.87 9.72 -4.06
C PRO A 57 -10.09 8.71 -2.93
N MET A 58 -9.56 7.49 -3.10
CA MET A 58 -9.56 6.47 -2.06
C MET A 58 -8.72 6.96 -0.86
N VAL A 59 -9.38 7.57 0.12
CA VAL A 59 -8.78 8.08 1.36
C VAL A 59 -8.30 6.90 2.21
N LEU A 60 -6.98 6.78 2.32
CA LEU A 60 -6.30 6.01 3.36
C LEU A 60 -6.75 6.52 4.73
N SER A 61 -7.46 5.68 5.48
CA SER A 61 -7.69 5.87 6.91
C SER A 61 -6.34 5.83 7.63
N ASN A 62 -5.92 6.99 8.10
CA ASN A 62 -4.82 7.16 9.05
C ASN A 62 -5.34 6.73 10.43
N GLU A 63 -5.34 5.42 10.70
CA GLU A 63 -5.36 4.96 12.08
C GLU A 63 -3.93 5.07 12.60
N SER A 64 -3.72 6.05 13.49
CA SER A 64 -2.56 6.15 14.36
C SER A 64 -2.57 4.99 15.36
N GLY A 65 -2.30 3.79 14.86
CA GLY A 65 -1.90 2.66 15.66
C GLY A 65 -0.45 2.89 16.07
N ASN A 66 -0.26 3.31 17.32
CA ASN A 66 1.02 3.35 17.98
C ASN A 66 1.54 1.91 18.09
N SER A 67 2.16 1.40 17.03
CA SER A 67 2.78 0.08 17.02
C SER A 67 4.15 0.22 17.64
N THR A 68 4.21 -0.06 18.92
CA THR A 68 5.42 -0.40 19.66
C THR A 68 6.30 -1.31 18.80
N ASP A 69 7.60 -0.99 18.73
CA ASP A 69 8.65 -1.90 18.31
C ASP A 69 8.58 -3.14 19.23
N SER A 70 7.84 -4.16 18.82
CA SER A 70 7.97 -5.47 19.44
C SER A 70 9.22 -6.12 18.86
N SER A 71 10.29 -6.11 19.64
CA SER A 71 11.40 -7.05 19.51
C SER A 71 10.86 -8.47 19.31
N TYR A 72 11.02 -9.01 18.09
CA TYR A 72 10.63 -10.37 17.75
C TYR A 72 11.74 -11.33 18.15
N ASP A 73 11.77 -11.71 19.43
CA ASP A 73 12.62 -12.80 19.92
C ASP A 73 11.85 -14.12 20.07
N SER A 74 10.75 -14.28 19.33
CA SER A 74 9.91 -15.49 19.35
C SER A 74 9.46 -15.90 17.94
N GLU A 75 10.41 -16.20 17.04
CA GLU A 75 10.16 -16.87 15.75
C GLU A 75 11.30 -17.88 15.43
N CYS A 76 11.49 -18.88 16.29
CA CYS A 76 12.51 -19.92 16.08
C CYS A 76 12.05 -21.13 15.25
N SER A 77 10.77 -21.24 14.83
CA SER A 77 10.27 -22.46 14.16
C SER A 77 9.70 -22.29 12.76
N LEU A 78 9.45 -21.06 12.28
CA LEU A 78 8.86 -20.88 10.95
C LEU A 78 9.91 -20.99 9.83
N PRO A 79 9.56 -21.59 8.67
CA PRO A 79 10.45 -21.65 7.52
C PRO A 79 10.92 -20.26 7.09
N LYS A 80 12.23 -20.13 6.82
CA LYS A 80 12.86 -18.88 6.38
C LYS A 80 13.56 -19.11 5.04
N LYS A 81 13.18 -18.35 4.01
CA LYS A 81 13.83 -18.34 2.70
C LYS A 81 14.57 -17.01 2.52
N LYS A 82 15.87 -17.09 2.26
CA LYS A 82 16.72 -15.94 1.96
C LYS A 82 17.12 -15.97 0.49
N PHE A 83 17.00 -14.85 -0.18
CA PHE A 83 17.39 -14.68 -1.59
C PHE A 83 17.76 -13.22 -1.82
N VAL A 84 18.36 -12.93 -2.97
CA VAL A 84 18.82 -11.58 -3.31
C VAL A 84 18.23 -11.20 -4.66
N PHE A 85 17.46 -10.11 -4.70
CA PHE A 85 17.07 -9.53 -5.98
C PHE A 85 18.23 -8.74 -6.56
N THR A 86 18.42 -8.91 -7.87
CA THR A 86 19.44 -8.18 -8.63
C THR A 86 18.73 -7.32 -9.65
N PHE A 87 18.71 -6.01 -9.41
CA PHE A 87 18.13 -5.05 -10.36
C PHE A 87 19.17 -4.56 -11.34
N THR A 88 18.78 -4.52 -12.60
CA THR A 88 19.52 -3.78 -13.63
C THR A 88 19.42 -2.27 -13.39
N PRO A 89 20.35 -1.47 -13.95
CA PRO A 89 20.28 -0.01 -13.79
C PRO A 89 18.98 0.61 -14.30
N SER A 90 18.40 0.07 -15.39
CA SER A 90 17.14 0.53 -15.97
C SER A 90 15.92 0.20 -15.10
N GLU A 91 15.89 -0.99 -14.49
CA GLU A 91 14.86 -1.36 -13.51
C GLU A 91 14.95 -0.50 -12.26
N TRP A 92 16.17 -0.26 -11.78
CA TRP A 92 16.39 0.57 -10.61
C TRP A 92 15.97 2.02 -10.83
N LEU A 93 16.18 2.56 -12.03
CA LEU A 93 15.76 3.92 -12.38
C LEU A 93 14.23 4.11 -12.21
N GLN A 94 13.43 3.09 -12.55
CA GLN A 94 11.97 3.12 -12.36
C GLN A 94 11.55 3.07 -10.89
N MET A 95 12.44 2.58 -10.01
CA MET A 95 12.19 2.38 -8.59
C MET A 95 12.88 3.42 -7.72
N GLN A 96 13.69 4.29 -8.31
CA GLN A 96 14.57 5.18 -7.58
C GLN A 96 13.76 6.09 -6.66
N PRO A 97 14.15 6.23 -5.37
CA PRO A 97 13.45 7.14 -4.47
C PRO A 97 13.42 8.58 -4.97
N GLU A 98 12.23 9.18 -4.96
CA GLU A 98 11.98 10.57 -5.32
C GLU A 98 11.75 11.41 -4.07
N GLN A 99 12.19 12.66 -4.10
CA GLN A 99 11.94 13.61 -3.02
C GLN A 99 10.54 14.22 -3.19
N VAL A 100 9.67 13.99 -2.22
CA VAL A 100 8.31 14.53 -2.19
C VAL A 100 8.21 15.57 -1.08
N LEU A 101 7.67 16.75 -1.43
CA LEU A 101 7.41 17.84 -0.49
C LEU A 101 5.99 17.70 0.06
N PHE A 102 5.88 17.62 1.39
CA PHE A 102 4.61 17.64 2.09
C PHE A 102 4.42 19.00 2.75
N LYS A 103 3.27 19.63 2.49
CA LYS A 103 2.86 20.85 3.17
C LYS A 103 2.43 20.50 4.60
N CYS A 104 3.05 21.15 5.59
CA CYS A 104 2.66 20.97 6.98
C CYS A 104 1.71 22.11 7.35
N ASN A 105 0.40 21.82 7.41
CA ASN A 105 -0.60 22.72 7.94
C ASN A 105 -0.77 22.47 9.44
N ASP A 106 0.28 22.68 10.22
CA ASP A 106 0.21 22.58 11.69
C ASP A 106 -0.07 23.97 12.29
N PRO A 107 -1.27 24.22 12.83
CA PRO A 107 -1.63 25.52 13.41
C PRO A 107 -0.75 25.91 14.61
N ALA A 108 -0.08 24.95 15.26
CA ALA A 108 0.83 25.22 16.37
C ALA A 108 2.24 25.68 15.93
N ARG A 109 2.61 25.52 14.64
CA ARG A 109 3.94 25.89 14.11
C ARG A 109 3.85 26.47 12.70
N PRO A 110 3.33 27.70 12.54
CA PRO A 110 3.10 28.31 11.23
C PRO A 110 4.38 28.53 10.39
N MET A 111 5.56 28.53 11.02
CA MET A 111 6.84 28.78 10.32
C MET A 111 7.46 27.55 9.63
N ARG A 112 6.98 26.33 9.90
CA ARG A 112 7.44 25.12 9.18
C ARG A 112 6.44 24.74 8.09
N SER A 113 6.48 25.48 6.98
CA SER A 113 5.50 25.35 5.89
C SER A 113 5.62 24.05 5.08
N SER A 114 6.77 23.37 5.11
CA SER A 114 6.99 22.14 4.34
C SER A 114 8.02 21.19 4.96
N ARG A 115 7.85 19.88 4.73
CA ARG A 115 8.82 18.82 5.02
C ARG A 115 9.05 17.98 3.77
N SER A 116 10.31 17.73 3.42
CA SER A 116 10.67 16.81 2.33
C SER A 116 10.94 15.41 2.84
N TYR A 117 10.37 14.40 2.20
CA TYR A 117 10.68 12.98 2.45
C TYR A 117 11.08 12.30 1.14
N TYR A 118 11.99 11.33 1.21
CA TYR A 118 12.24 10.42 0.10
C TYR A 118 11.23 9.28 0.12
N VAL A 119 10.60 9.01 -1.00
CA VAL A 119 9.56 7.98 -1.13
C VAL A 119 9.78 7.20 -2.42
N LEU A 120 9.51 5.89 -2.40
CA LEU A 120 9.51 5.09 -3.63
C LEU A 120 8.32 5.47 -4.53
N PRO A 121 8.51 5.57 -5.86
CA PRO A 121 7.49 6.05 -6.79
C PRO A 121 6.26 5.12 -6.84
N LYS A 122 5.10 5.65 -6.47
CA LYS A 122 3.87 4.85 -6.33
C LYS A 122 3.51 4.16 -7.66
N GLY A 123 3.14 2.88 -7.57
CA GLY A 123 2.64 2.11 -8.71
C GLY A 123 3.71 1.39 -9.54
N CYS A 124 4.97 1.81 -9.49
CA CYS A 124 6.04 1.20 -10.30
C CYS A 124 6.83 0.14 -9.53
N TRP A 125 7.20 0.41 -8.27
CA TRP A 125 8.11 -0.48 -7.54
C TRP A 125 7.48 -1.79 -7.11
N THR A 126 6.19 -1.79 -6.78
CA THR A 126 5.50 -2.98 -6.26
C THR A 126 5.33 -4.07 -7.30
N SER A 127 5.07 -3.71 -8.56
CA SER A 127 4.97 -4.67 -9.68
C SER A 127 6.33 -5.31 -9.96
N LEU A 128 7.39 -4.49 -10.03
CA LEU A 128 8.75 -4.96 -10.26
C LEU A 128 9.22 -5.95 -9.17
N LEU A 129 8.98 -5.63 -7.90
CA LEU A 129 9.31 -6.54 -6.80
C LEU A 129 8.51 -7.84 -6.84
N ALA A 130 7.25 -7.81 -7.30
CA ALA A 130 6.43 -9.00 -7.43
C ALA A 130 6.91 -9.92 -8.55
N GLU A 131 7.45 -9.37 -9.64
CA GLU A 131 8.07 -10.14 -10.73
C GLU A 131 9.35 -10.83 -10.25
N HIS A 132 10.28 -10.06 -9.67
CA HIS A 132 11.51 -10.61 -9.09
C HIS A 132 11.21 -11.67 -8.02
N PHE A 133 10.18 -11.46 -7.19
CA PHE A 133 9.77 -12.47 -6.21
C PHE A 133 9.34 -13.79 -6.84
N TRP A 134 8.53 -13.72 -7.90
CA TRP A 134 8.09 -14.92 -8.62
C TRP A 134 9.29 -15.64 -9.23
N GLU A 135 10.15 -14.93 -9.96
CA GLU A 135 11.34 -15.51 -10.62
C GLU A 135 12.29 -16.22 -9.65
N HIS A 136 12.50 -15.67 -8.46
CA HIS A 136 13.44 -16.26 -7.49
C HIS A 136 12.82 -17.36 -6.63
N THR A 137 11.50 -17.36 -6.45
CA THR A 137 10.86 -18.24 -5.47
C THR A 137 9.93 -19.28 -6.08
N ASN A 138 9.34 -19.00 -7.24
CA ASN A 138 8.26 -19.75 -7.88
C ASN A 138 7.11 -20.09 -6.92
N LEU A 139 6.90 -19.25 -5.89
CA LEU A 139 5.85 -19.45 -4.90
C LEU A 139 4.55 -18.77 -5.34
N PRO A 140 3.37 -19.42 -5.19
CA PRO A 140 2.04 -18.85 -5.53
C PRO A 140 1.61 -17.70 -4.59
N CYS A 141 2.52 -17.17 -3.79
CA CYS A 141 2.23 -16.14 -2.80
C CYS A 141 1.87 -14.80 -3.46
N CYS A 142 0.71 -14.28 -3.11
CA CYS A 142 0.27 -12.94 -3.52
C CYS A 142 0.73 -11.90 -2.50
N LEU A 143 1.92 -11.32 -2.74
CA LEU A 143 2.48 -10.29 -1.87
C LEU A 143 1.73 -8.96 -2.01
N SER A 144 1.33 -8.41 -0.86
CA SER A 144 0.88 -7.03 -0.71
C SER A 144 1.96 -6.24 0.01
N PHE A 145 2.60 -5.32 -0.70
CA PHE A 145 3.63 -4.45 -0.14
C PHE A 145 2.96 -3.27 0.59
N ARG A 146 3.25 -3.12 1.88
CA ARG A 146 2.62 -2.08 2.73
C ARG A 146 3.51 -0.85 2.86
N ASN A 147 4.80 -1.07 3.10
CA ASN A 147 5.75 -0.02 3.43
C ASN A 147 7.00 -0.11 2.56
N GLY A 148 7.39 1.03 1.99
CA GLY A 148 8.70 1.25 1.37
C GLY A 148 9.35 2.47 2.00
N LYS A 149 10.16 2.26 3.04
CA LYS A 149 10.84 3.34 3.76
C LYS A 149 12.19 3.59 3.09
N VAL A 150 12.51 4.87 2.89
CA VAL A 150 13.78 5.31 2.32
C VAL A 150 14.52 6.13 3.37
N TYR A 151 15.78 5.78 3.59
CA TYR A 151 16.67 6.47 4.51
C TYR A 151 17.86 6.99 3.70
N ASN A 152 18.00 8.32 3.63
CA ASN A 152 19.08 8.94 2.86
C ASN A 152 20.42 8.97 3.62
N GLY A 153 20.40 8.73 4.94
CA GLY A 153 21.58 8.66 5.79
C GLY A 153 21.52 7.42 6.67
N GLY A 154 22.44 6.49 6.46
CA GLY A 154 22.57 5.24 7.21
C GLY A 154 23.13 4.09 6.35
N ASN A 155 23.38 2.95 7.00
CA ASN A 155 23.83 1.70 6.34
C ASN A 155 22.68 0.94 5.66
N ILE A 156 21.46 1.50 5.72
CA ILE A 156 20.25 0.96 5.12
C ILE A 156 19.65 2.08 4.30
N TYR A 157 19.53 1.89 3.00
CA TYR A 157 19.02 2.87 2.06
C TYR A 157 17.51 2.69 1.84
N VAL A 158 17.06 1.47 1.56
CA VAL A 158 15.65 1.16 1.32
C VAL A 158 15.24 -0.07 2.13
N VAL A 159 14.09 0.03 2.80
CA VAL A 159 13.44 -1.10 3.47
C VAL A 159 12.05 -1.28 2.91
N VAL A 160 11.79 -2.46 2.37
CA VAL A 160 10.48 -2.87 1.88
C VAL A 160 9.90 -3.94 2.79
N ILE A 161 8.64 -3.77 3.18
CA ILE A 161 7.89 -4.75 3.95
C ILE A 161 6.64 -5.14 3.17
N GLY A 162 6.47 -6.45 3.00
CA GLY A 162 5.29 -7.04 2.35
C GLY A 162 4.72 -8.18 3.19
N ARG A 163 3.48 -8.54 2.88
CA ARG A 163 2.79 -9.68 3.49
C ARG A 163 1.99 -10.42 2.43
N CYS A 164 2.05 -11.74 2.43
CA CYS A 164 1.17 -12.53 1.57
C CYS A 164 -0.28 -12.39 2.06
N SER A 165 -1.21 -12.12 1.14
CA SER A 165 -2.63 -11.99 1.51
C SER A 165 -3.33 -13.33 1.77
N ILE A 166 -2.67 -14.46 1.52
CA ILE A 166 -3.24 -15.81 1.66
C ILE A 166 -2.58 -16.52 2.86
N CYS A 167 -1.32 -16.92 2.74
CA CYS A 167 -0.59 -17.63 3.80
C CYS A 167 0.00 -16.71 4.88
N ASN A 168 -0.29 -15.42 4.83
CA ASN A 168 0.11 -14.45 5.84
C ASN A 168 1.62 -14.27 6.05
N SER A 169 2.45 -14.89 5.21
CA SER A 169 3.91 -14.87 5.31
C SER A 169 4.48 -13.49 5.10
N HIS A 170 5.56 -13.20 5.81
CA HIS A 170 6.20 -11.90 5.90
C HIS A 170 7.39 -11.79 4.95
N PHE A 171 7.38 -10.76 4.12
CA PHE A 171 8.47 -10.40 3.22
C PHE A 171 9.18 -9.15 3.74
N LYS A 172 10.51 -9.21 3.82
CA LYS A 172 11.38 -8.08 4.14
C LYS A 172 12.49 -7.98 3.10
N GLY A 173 12.57 -6.85 2.40
CA GLY A 173 13.64 -6.50 1.48
C GLY A 173 14.46 -5.34 2.01
N ILE A 174 15.79 -5.43 1.94
CA ILE A 174 16.71 -4.38 2.42
C ILE A 174 17.76 -4.11 1.34
N VAL A 175 17.90 -2.83 0.97
CA VAL A 175 19.04 -2.29 0.23
C VAL A 175 19.91 -1.54 1.22
N GLU A 176 21.17 -1.95 1.38
CA GLU A 176 22.07 -1.41 2.41
C GLU A 176 22.59 -0.02 2.01
N ASN A 177 23.42 0.04 0.97
CA ASN A 177 24.03 1.28 0.55
C ASN A 177 23.29 1.90 -0.63
N LYS A 178 23.31 3.24 -0.70
CA LYS A 178 22.83 3.96 -1.88
C LYS A 178 23.65 3.50 -3.09
N PRO A 179 23.02 2.97 -4.14
CA PRO A 179 23.75 2.49 -5.31
C PRO A 179 24.37 3.67 -6.07
N SER A 180 25.55 3.45 -6.64
CA SER A 180 26.16 4.43 -7.53
C SER A 180 25.39 4.49 -8.85
N VAL A 181 25.50 5.62 -9.56
CA VAL A 181 24.89 5.80 -10.87
C VAL A 181 25.38 4.68 -11.80
N ASN A 182 24.46 4.02 -12.50
CA ASN A 182 24.69 2.87 -13.39
C ASN A 182 25.20 1.56 -12.74
N SER A 183 25.19 1.43 -11.42
CA SER A 183 25.48 0.14 -10.78
C SER A 183 24.26 -0.77 -10.70
N ARG A 184 24.50 -2.09 -10.67
CA ARG A 184 23.47 -3.07 -10.32
C ARG A 184 23.14 -2.95 -8.84
N VAL A 185 21.87 -3.08 -8.51
CA VAL A 185 21.40 -2.93 -7.13
C VAL A 185 21.00 -4.28 -6.58
N LEU A 186 21.56 -4.60 -5.41
CA LEU A 186 21.28 -5.85 -4.70
C LEU A 186 20.34 -5.57 -3.54
N MET A 187 19.17 -6.20 -3.54
CA MET A 187 18.26 -6.17 -2.40
C MET A 187 18.26 -7.52 -1.71
N LYS A 188 18.70 -7.53 -0.46
CA LYS A 188 18.69 -8.72 0.39
C LYS A 188 17.27 -8.96 0.86
N CYS A 189 16.70 -10.10 0.49
CA CYS A 189 15.32 -10.45 0.78
C CYS A 189 15.26 -11.61 1.78
N THR A 190 14.35 -11.49 2.73
CA THR A 190 14.01 -12.55 3.67
C THR A 190 12.50 -12.76 3.63
N TYR A 191 12.09 -14.00 3.45
CA TYR A 191 10.69 -14.41 3.44
C TYR A 191 10.46 -15.46 4.52
N ILE A 192 9.55 -15.18 5.46
CA ILE A 192 9.32 -15.99 6.65
C ILE A 192 7.83 -16.30 6.76
N GLY A 193 7.50 -17.57 7.00
CA GLY A 193 6.13 -17.98 7.32
C GLY A 193 5.73 -19.28 6.64
N ASN A 194 4.42 -19.54 6.62
CA ASN A 194 3.82 -20.78 6.15
C ASN A 194 3.67 -20.81 4.61
N PHE A 195 4.69 -20.37 3.88
CA PHE A 195 4.64 -20.34 2.42
C PHE A 195 4.68 -21.71 1.75
N ASN A 196 4.98 -22.77 2.51
CA ASN A 196 4.90 -24.15 2.07
C ASN A 196 3.47 -24.71 2.11
N GLU A 197 2.54 -24.03 2.82
CA GLU A 197 1.13 -24.43 2.83
C GLU A 197 0.48 -24.14 1.48
N ARG A 198 -0.43 -25.03 1.07
CA ARG A 198 -1.18 -24.84 -0.17
C ARG A 198 -2.02 -23.59 -0.05
N HIS A 199 -1.91 -22.73 -1.05
CA HIS A 199 -2.75 -21.55 -1.16
C HIS A 199 -4.13 -22.01 -1.66
N GLU A 200 -5.04 -22.28 -0.72
CA GLU A 200 -6.39 -22.79 -1.01
C GLU A 200 -7.19 -21.85 -1.94
N THR A 201 -6.94 -20.54 -1.81
CA THR A 201 -7.56 -19.52 -2.67
C THR A 201 -6.52 -18.97 -3.63
N THR A 202 -6.69 -19.21 -4.93
CA THR A 202 -5.89 -18.56 -5.97
C THR A 202 -6.34 -17.12 -6.16
N LYS A 203 -5.69 -16.20 -5.45
CA LYS A 203 -5.83 -14.77 -5.75
C LYS A 203 -4.97 -14.43 -6.95
N LYS A 204 -5.50 -13.67 -7.91
CA LYS A 204 -4.72 -13.18 -9.05
C LYS A 204 -3.86 -11.98 -8.61
N ARG A 205 -2.63 -11.91 -9.12
CA ARG A 205 -1.77 -10.72 -8.95
C ARG A 205 -2.45 -9.51 -9.60
N ARG A 206 -2.37 -8.36 -8.95
CA ARG A 206 -2.91 -7.11 -9.50
C ARG A 206 -1.97 -6.61 -10.58
N LEU A 207 -2.52 -6.24 -11.74
CA LEU A 207 -1.81 -5.47 -12.75
C LEU A 207 -1.81 -4.00 -12.31
N ILE A 208 -0.64 -3.44 -12.06
CA ILE A 208 -0.47 -2.06 -11.56
C ILE A 208 0.75 -1.44 -12.27
N GLY A 209 0.64 -0.14 -12.57
CA GLY A 209 1.74 0.66 -13.10
C GLY A 209 2.21 0.18 -14.48
N PRO A 210 3.53 0.02 -14.72
CA PRO A 210 4.05 -0.33 -16.04
C PRO A 210 3.46 -1.61 -16.64
N ALA A 211 3.07 -2.59 -15.80
CA ALA A 211 2.43 -3.81 -16.24
C ALA A 211 1.02 -3.57 -16.82
N MET A 212 0.29 -2.58 -16.27
CA MET A 212 -1.01 -2.17 -16.78
C MET A 212 -0.85 -1.40 -18.09
N ASP A 213 0.13 -0.51 -18.19
CA ASP A 213 0.41 0.26 -19.41
C ASP A 213 0.81 -0.65 -20.57
N LYS A 214 1.61 -1.69 -20.28
CA LYS A 214 1.97 -2.73 -21.25
C LYS A 214 0.74 -3.50 -21.74
N ALA A 215 -0.18 -3.84 -20.84
CA ALA A 215 -1.42 -4.52 -21.19
C ALA A 215 -2.31 -3.64 -22.08
N LEU A 216 -2.51 -2.37 -21.70
CA LEU A 216 -3.29 -1.42 -22.47
C LEU A 216 -2.70 -1.18 -23.87
N THR A 217 -1.38 -1.01 -23.95
CA THR A 217 -0.67 -0.83 -25.22
C THR A 217 -0.85 -2.04 -26.13
N ALA A 218 -0.75 -3.26 -25.59
CA ALA A 218 -0.97 -4.48 -26.36
C ALA A 218 -2.41 -4.62 -26.87
N ILE A 219 -3.39 -4.23 -26.05
CA ILE A 219 -4.81 -4.27 -26.44
C ILE A 219 -5.11 -3.25 -27.53
N ILE A 220 -4.65 -2.00 -27.37
CA ILE A 220 -4.96 -0.89 -28.28
C ILE A 220 -4.15 -1.00 -29.58
N ASN A 221 -2.84 -1.22 -29.51
CA ASN A 221 -1.98 -1.14 -30.69
C ASN A 221 -1.91 -2.45 -31.47
N ASN A 222 -2.03 -3.59 -30.78
CA ASN A 222 -1.94 -4.92 -31.42
C ASN A 222 -3.30 -5.60 -31.59
N ASN A 223 -4.42 -4.92 -31.25
CA ASN A 223 -5.78 -5.45 -31.31
C ASN A 223 -5.94 -6.83 -30.64
N ILE A 224 -5.25 -7.03 -29.51
CA ILE A 224 -5.31 -8.29 -28.75
C ILE A 224 -6.47 -8.18 -27.75
N SER A 225 -7.27 -9.24 -27.61
CA SER A 225 -8.32 -9.30 -26.59
C SER A 225 -7.74 -9.41 -25.17
N CYS A 226 -8.52 -9.01 -24.17
CA CYS A 226 -8.13 -9.13 -22.77
C CYS A 226 -7.85 -10.58 -22.35
N GLU A 227 -8.59 -11.54 -22.90
CA GLU A 227 -8.43 -12.97 -22.66
C GLU A 227 -7.10 -13.47 -23.20
N THR A 228 -6.81 -13.16 -24.47
CA THR A 228 -5.58 -13.58 -25.13
C THR A 228 -4.35 -12.99 -24.45
N PHE A 229 -4.39 -11.72 -24.03
CA PHE A 229 -3.30 -11.13 -23.27
C PHE A 229 -3.03 -11.88 -21.94
N ARG A 230 -4.10 -12.24 -21.20
CA ARG A 230 -3.98 -12.99 -19.95
C ARG A 230 -3.40 -14.39 -20.18
N GLU A 231 -3.77 -15.05 -21.27
CA GLU A 231 -3.24 -16.36 -21.63
C GLU A 231 -1.75 -16.30 -22.00
N ILE A 232 -1.35 -15.31 -22.81
CA ILE A 232 0.07 -15.06 -23.14
C ILE A 232 0.89 -14.83 -21.87
N GLU A 233 0.39 -14.00 -20.96
CA GLU A 233 1.11 -13.68 -19.72
C GLU A 233 1.15 -14.86 -18.74
N ALA A 234 0.09 -15.66 -18.67
CA ALA A 234 0.10 -16.92 -17.91
C ALA A 234 1.14 -17.89 -18.48
N ASN A 235 1.17 -18.04 -19.81
CA ASN A 235 2.17 -18.87 -20.48
C ASN A 235 3.60 -18.37 -20.25
N ARG A 236 3.82 -17.05 -20.24
CA ARG A 236 5.13 -16.47 -19.91
C ARG A 236 5.58 -16.83 -18.50
N LEU A 237 4.67 -16.75 -17.53
CA LEU A 237 4.97 -17.00 -16.12
C LEU A 237 5.14 -18.49 -15.77
N MET A 238 4.51 -19.39 -16.54
CA MET A 238 4.57 -20.85 -16.34
C MET A 238 5.70 -21.52 -17.14
N LYS A 239 6.35 -20.80 -18.06
CA LYS A 239 7.48 -21.28 -18.87
C LYS A 239 8.86 -20.94 -18.27
N LEU A 240 8.88 -20.23 -17.15
CA LEU A 240 10.06 -19.99 -16.29
C LEU A 240 10.24 -21.16 -15.33
#